data_AF-A0A231UTL8-F1
#
_entry.id   AF-A0A231UTL8-F1
#
_cell.length_a   1.000
_cell.length_b   1.000
_cell.length_c   1.000
_cell.angle_alpha   90.00
_cell.angle_beta   90.00
_cell.angle_gamma   90.00
#
_symmetry.space_group_name_H-M   'P 1'
#
loop_
_entity.id
_entity.type
_entity.pdbx_description
1 polymer ?
#
loop_
_entity_poly.entity_id
_entity_poly.type
_entity_poly.pdbx_seq_one_letter_code
_entity_poly.pdbx_strand_id
1 'polypeptide(L)'
;MSVVADIPLFRIALGAGLGLLVALAANVLVLPRVLAYQRSHQDRFKSRVTGRPGDMDRVRRSTILVYRFVMPLVFAFVFGYAAYSLGANG
;
A
#
# COMPACT_ATOMS: atom_id res chain seq x y z
N MET A 1 -6.25 -15.38 35.47
CA MET A 1 -7.31 -14.97 34.54
C MET A 1 -6.69 -14.08 33.46
N SER A 2 -6.28 -14.66 32.33
CA SER A 2 -5.51 -13.97 31.27
C SER A 2 -6.21 -13.97 29.90
N VAL A 3 -7.47 -14.40 29.82
CA VAL A 3 -8.16 -14.67 28.55
C VAL A 3 -8.73 -13.41 27.87
N VAL A 4 -8.76 -12.27 28.57
CA VAL A 4 -9.40 -11.04 28.06
C VAL A 4 -8.46 -10.19 27.18
N ALA A 5 -7.14 -10.40 27.26
CA ALA A 5 -6.15 -9.63 26.48
C ALA A 5 -5.90 -10.18 25.05
N ASP A 6 -6.31 -11.42 24.75
CA ASP A 6 -5.95 -12.10 23.50
C ASP A 6 -6.87 -11.79 22.31
N ILE A 7 -8.14 -11.45 22.59
CA ILE A 7 -9.16 -11.15 21.59
C ILE A 7 -8.87 -9.89 20.75
N PRO A 8 -8.42 -8.75 21.32
CA PRO A 8 -8.14 -7.56 20.52
C PRO A 8 -6.91 -7.76 19.62
N LEU A 9 -5.87 -8.45 20.10
CA LEU A 9 -4.63 -8.64 19.35
C LEU A 9 -4.84 -9.58 18.14
N PHE A 10 -5.61 -10.65 18.34
CA PHE A 10 -5.97 -11.58 17.26
C PHE A 10 -6.81 -10.90 16.16
N ARG A 11 -7.77 -10.05 16.53
CA ARG A 11 -8.58 -9.27 15.57
C ARG A 11 -7.74 -8.26 14.80
N ILE A 12 -6.82 -7.56 15.47
CA ILE A 12 -5.86 -6.65 14.83
C ILE A 12 -4.97 -7.42 13.85
N ALA A 13 -4.46 -8.59 14.24
CA ALA A 13 -3.62 -9.42 13.39
C ALA A 13 -4.37 -9.93 12.15
N LEU A 14 -5.63 -10.37 12.29
CA LEU A 14 -6.48 -10.75 11.17
C LEU A 14 -6.77 -9.58 10.22
N GLY A 15 -7.12 -8.41 10.78
CA GLY A 15 -7.34 -7.20 9.99
C GLY A 15 -6.07 -6.79 9.24
N ALA A 16 -4.93 -6.74 9.91
CA ALA A 16 -3.64 -6.44 9.30
C ALA A 16 -3.27 -7.46 8.20
N GLY A 17 -3.53 -8.75 8.43
CA GLY A 17 -3.33 -9.81 7.44
C GLY A 17 -4.19 -9.62 6.19
N LEU A 18 -5.47 -9.28 6.34
CA LEU A 18 -6.34 -8.92 5.22
C LEU A 18 -5.85 -7.67 4.48
N GLY A 19 -5.43 -6.64 5.22
CA GLY A 19 -4.84 -5.43 4.63
C GLY A 19 -3.58 -5.74 3.80
N LEU A 20 -2.71 -6.62 4.29
CA LEU A 20 -1.54 -7.08 3.55
C LEU A 20 -1.93 -7.83 2.27
N LEU A 21 -2.91 -8.73 2.32
CA LEU A 21 -3.40 -9.44 1.13
C LEU A 21 -3.94 -8.48 0.06
N VAL A 22 -4.74 -7.50 0.48
CA VAL A 22 -5.25 -6.45 -0.42
C VAL A 22 -4.11 -5.62 -1.01
N ALA A 23 -3.11 -5.25 -0.20
CA ALA A 23 -1.95 -4.53 -0.71
C ALA A 23 -1.11 -5.36 -1.68
N LEU A 24 -1.00 -6.67 -1.46
CA LEU A 24 -0.31 -7.59 -2.35
C LEU A 24 -1.05 -7.69 -3.69
N ALA A 25 -2.38 -7.79 -3.65
CA ALA A 25 -3.22 -7.73 -4.85
C ALA A 25 -3.08 -6.38 -5.58
N ALA A 26 -3.05 -5.26 -4.85
CA ALA A 26 -2.80 -3.95 -5.44
C ALA A 26 -1.40 -3.86 -6.08
N ASN A 27 -0.39 -4.48 -5.48
CA ASN A 27 0.94 -4.58 -6.05
C ASN A 27 0.95 -5.34 -7.37
N VAL A 28 0.19 -6.44 -7.47
CA VAL A 28 0.15 -7.25 -8.69
C VAL A 28 -0.72 -6.62 -9.78
N LEU A 29 -1.81 -5.94 -9.41
CA LEU A 29 -2.79 -5.42 -10.39
C LEU A 29 -2.56 -3.95 -10.75
N VAL A 30 -2.23 -3.11 -9.76
CA VAL A 30 -2.17 -1.65 -9.92
C VAL A 30 -0.76 -1.21 -10.31
N LEU A 31 0.29 -1.74 -9.68
CA LEU A 31 1.67 -1.38 -10.02
C LEU A 31 2.00 -1.53 -11.52
N PRO A 32 1.69 -2.66 -12.20
CA PRO A 32 2.00 -2.76 -13.63
C PRO A 32 1.20 -1.77 -14.47
N ARG A 33 -0.04 -1.44 -14.08
CA ARG A 33 -0.85 -0.41 -14.77
C ARG A 33 -0.26 0.97 -14.60
N VAL A 34 0.20 1.32 -13.39
CA VAL A 34 0.86 2.61 -13.11
C VAL A 34 2.17 2.71 -13.89
N LEU A 35 2.97 1.66 -13.92
CA LEU A 35 4.21 1.62 -14.69
C LEU A 35 3.96 1.68 -16.20
N ALA A 36 2.92 1.02 -16.70
CA ALA A 36 2.50 1.11 -18.11
C ALA A 36 2.04 2.52 -18.47
N TYR A 37 1.30 3.18 -17.58
CA TYR A 37 0.87 4.57 -17.75
C TYR A 37 2.06 5.54 -17.75
N GLN A 38 3.00 5.38 -16.82
CA GLN A 38 4.23 6.18 -16.77
C GLN A 38 5.08 6.02 -18.04
N ARG A 39 5.14 4.82 -18.61
CA ARG A 39 5.83 4.56 -19.90
C ARG A 39 5.10 5.19 -21.09
N SER A 40 3.77 5.08 -21.16
CA SER A 40 3.00 5.63 -22.28
C SER A 40 2.90 7.15 -22.26
N HIS A 41 3.03 7.77 -21.08
CA HIS A 41 2.97 9.22 -20.90
C HIS A 41 4.33 9.82 -20.56
N GLN A 42 5.42 9.12 -20.86
CA GLN A 42 6.78 9.52 -20.49
C GLN A 42 7.14 10.91 -21.05
N ASP A 43 6.65 11.27 -22.24
CA ASP A 43 6.86 12.59 -22.84
C ASP A 43 6.07 13.71 -22.15
N ARG A 44 4.87 13.40 -21.65
CA ARG A 44 4.02 14.33 -20.89
C ARG A 44 4.51 14.53 -19.46
N PHE A 45 5.11 13.49 -18.89
CA PHE A 45 5.72 13.53 -17.56
C PHE A 45 7.10 14.20 -17.57
N LYS A 46 7.89 14.03 -18.64
CA LYS A 46 9.14 14.78 -18.87
C LYS A 46 8.91 16.29 -18.76
N SER A 47 7.83 16.82 -19.33
CA SER A 47 7.57 18.26 -19.32
C SER A 47 7.01 18.79 -17.99
N ARG A 48 6.29 17.96 -17.22
CA ARG A 48 5.59 18.42 -16.00
C ARG A 48 6.37 18.28 -14.70
N VAL A 49 7.23 17.27 -14.58
CA VAL A 49 7.89 16.99 -13.30
C VAL A 49 9.25 17.69 -13.20
N THR A 50 10.08 17.71 -14.26
CA THR A 50 11.47 18.21 -14.11
C THR A 50 12.26 18.49 -15.40
N GLY A 51 11.70 18.30 -16.60
CA GLY A 51 12.39 18.63 -17.86
C GLY A 51 13.63 17.79 -18.21
N ARG A 52 14.00 16.78 -17.39
CA ARG A 52 15.21 15.96 -17.59
C ARG A 52 14.91 14.46 -17.65
N PRO A 53 15.46 13.72 -18.63
CA PRO A 53 15.18 12.29 -18.84
C PRO A 53 15.58 11.37 -17.66
N GLY A 54 16.53 11.77 -16.81
CA GLY A 54 16.98 10.96 -15.67
C GLY A 54 16.01 10.90 -14.48
N ASP A 55 14.98 11.74 -14.43
CA ASP A 55 14.11 11.82 -13.25
C ASP A 55 12.95 10.82 -13.27
N MET A 56 12.55 10.34 -14.45
CA MET A 56 11.52 9.29 -14.57
C MET A 56 11.98 7.94 -13.98
N ASP A 57 13.26 7.61 -14.08
CA ASP A 57 13.79 6.41 -13.41
C ASP A 57 13.72 6.53 -11.89
N ARG A 58 13.87 7.75 -11.36
CA ARG A 58 13.75 8.04 -9.93
C ARG A 58 12.30 7.93 -9.48
N VAL A 59 11.35 8.49 -10.24
CA VAL A 59 9.90 8.36 -10.02
C VAL A 59 9.45 6.90 -10.10
N ARG A 60 9.99 6.13 -11.05
CA ARG A 60 9.69 4.71 -11.17
C ARG A 60 10.17 3.93 -9.95
N ARG A 61 11.41 4.17 -9.50
CA ARG A 61 11.96 3.53 -8.28
C ARG A 61 11.18 3.92 -7.04
N SER A 62 10.80 5.20 -6.89
CA SER A 62 10.00 5.64 -5.74
C SER A 62 8.60 5.02 -5.76
N THR A 63 7.96 4.94 -6.93
CA THR A 63 6.66 4.27 -7.10
C THR A 63 6.73 2.81 -6.67
N ILE A 64 7.78 2.08 -7.09
CA ILE A 64 7.99 0.68 -6.68
C ILE A 64 8.21 0.58 -5.17
N LEU A 65 9.03 1.46 -4.58
CA LEU A 65 9.27 1.48 -3.12
C LEU A 65 7.97 1.73 -2.33
N VAL A 66 7.17 2.69 -2.77
CA VAL A 66 5.90 3.02 -2.14
C VAL A 66 4.95 1.83 -2.21
N TYR A 67 4.77 1.25 -3.40
CA TYR A 67 3.87 0.11 -3.58
C TYR A 67 4.35 -1.15 -2.85
N ARG A 68 5.66 -1.35 -2.70
CA ARG A 68 6.24 -2.55 -2.08
C ARG A 68 6.38 -2.48 -0.57
N PHE A 69 6.58 -1.29 0.00
CA PHE A 69 6.84 -1.14 1.44
C PHE A 69 5.82 -0.23 2.13
N VAL A 70 5.54 0.95 1.56
CA VAL A 70 4.66 1.93 2.22
C VAL A 70 3.20 1.49 2.14
N MET A 71 2.74 1.06 0.97
CA MET A 71 1.35 0.69 0.72
C MET A 71 0.91 -0.53 1.56
N PRO A 72 1.70 -1.63 1.65
CA PRO A 72 1.34 -2.76 2.51
C PRO A 72 1.30 -2.37 3.98
N LEU A 73 2.20 -1.51 4.43
CA LEU A 73 2.27 -1.07 5.82
C LEU A 73 1.07 -0.18 6.18
N VAL A 74 0.69 0.75 5.28
CA VAL A 74 -0.52 1.58 5.43
C VAL A 74 -1.78 0.72 5.43
N PHE A 75 -1.93 -0.21 4.48
CA PHE A 75 -3.11 -1.07 4.42
C PHE A 75 -3.21 -2.01 5.62
N ALA A 76 -2.10 -2.61 6.06
CA ALA A 76 -2.06 -3.41 7.27
C ALA A 76 -2.50 -2.61 8.50
N PHE A 77 -1.99 -1.38 8.63
CA PHE A 77 -2.35 -0.49 9.73
C PHE A 77 -3.82 -0.09 9.69
N VAL A 78 -4.33 0.37 8.54
CA VAL A 78 -5.71 0.81 8.37
C VAL A 78 -6.70 -0.33 8.63
N PHE A 79 -6.47 -1.53 8.08
CA PHE A 79 -7.35 -2.66 8.31
C PHE A 79 -7.24 -3.23 9.73
N GLY A 80 -6.04 -3.26 10.31
CA GLY A 80 -5.86 -3.64 11.72
C GLY A 80 -6.59 -2.70 12.67
N TYR A 81 -6.47 -1.38 12.44
CA TYR A 81 -7.19 -0.37 13.21
C TYR A 81 -8.71 -0.44 12.99
N ALA A 82 -9.16 -0.63 11.75
CA ALA A 82 -10.58 -0.81 11.45
C ALA A 82 -11.16 -2.05 12.15
N ALA A 83 -10.44 -3.18 12.13
CA ALA A 83 -10.86 -4.41 12.82
C ALA A 83 -10.91 -4.24 14.35
N TYR A 84 -9.97 -3.48 14.92
CA TYR A 84 -10.01 -3.10 16.33
C TYR A 84 -11.24 -2.22 16.64
N SER A 85 -11.48 -1.18 15.85
CA SER A 85 -12.58 -0.24 16.05
C SER A 85 -13.95 -0.90 15.90
N LEU A 86 -14.14 -1.76 14.89
CA LEU A 86 -15.36 -2.56 14.73
C LEU A 86 -15.54 -3.56 15.88
N GLY A 87 -14.45 -4.18 16.34
CA GLY A 87 -14.50 -5.12 17.47
C GLY A 87 -14.66 -4.47 18.84
N ALA A 88 -14.44 -3.17 18.97
CA ALA A 88 -14.59 -2.39 20.20
C ALA A 88 -15.97 -1.72 20.34
N ASN A 89 -16.70 -1.54 19.22
CA ASN A 89 -18.02 -0.91 19.18
C ASN A 89 -19.17 -1.90 18.89
N GLY A 90 -18.88 -3.19 18.76
CA GLY A 90 -19.84 -4.26 18.42
C GLY A 90 -19.98 -5.31 19.50
#